data_AF-A0AAD7G8N5-F1
#
_entry.id   AF-A0AAD7G8N5-F1
#
_cell.length_a   1.000
_cell.length_b   1.000
_cell.length_c   1.000
_cell.angle_alpha   90.00
_cell.angle_beta   90.00
_cell.angle_gamma   90.00
#
_symmetry.space_group_name_H-M   'P 1'
#
loop_
_entity.id
_entity.type
_entity.pdbx_description
1 polymer ?
#
loop_
_entity_poly.entity_id
_entity_poly.type
_entity_poly.pdbx_seq_one_letter_code
_entity_poly.pdbx_strand_id
1 'polypeptide(L)'
;ITAGYHRLWAHRCYNAGIFLQYVLALAGAGAAQGSIKWWSRGHRAHHRYTDTKLDPYNAAEGFWHSHIGAFHPFCWLLIKPRRRQGPADITDLTKSAIVRWQHK
;
A
#
# COMPACT_ATOMS: atom_id res chain seq x y z
N ILE A 1 -5.65 -6.04 6.90
CA ILE A 1 -4.33 -5.70 6.29
C ILE A 1 -3.52 -6.95 5.89
N THR A 2 -3.14 -7.80 6.84
CA THR A 2 -2.18 -8.90 6.60
C THR A 2 -2.61 -9.94 5.55
N ALA A 3 -3.83 -10.49 5.64
CA ALA A 3 -4.30 -11.48 4.68
C ALA A 3 -4.60 -10.85 3.31
N GLY A 4 -5.36 -9.76 3.30
CA GLY A 4 -5.75 -9.05 2.07
C GLY A 4 -4.63 -8.19 1.48
N TYR A 5 -4.54 -6.95 1.95
CA TYR A 5 -3.65 -5.91 1.39
C TYR A 5 -2.21 -6.42 1.19
N HIS A 6 -1.66 -7.09 2.19
CA HIS A 6 -0.29 -7.56 2.17
C HIS A 6 -0.12 -8.84 1.32
N ARG A 7 -0.68 -9.97 1.75
CA ARG A 7 -0.42 -11.28 1.11
C ARG A 7 -1.15 -11.45 -0.23
N LEU A 8 -2.43 -11.08 -0.31
CA LEU A 8 -3.23 -11.25 -1.53
C LEU A 8 -2.88 -10.20 -2.60
N TRP A 9 -2.99 -8.90 -2.29
CA TRP A 9 -2.85 -7.86 -3.31
C TRP A 9 -1.43 -7.36 -3.51
N ALA A 10 -0.65 -7.12 -2.45
CA ALA A 10 0.72 -6.62 -2.63
C ALA A 10 1.69 -7.71 -3.11
N HIS A 11 1.66 -8.91 -2.51
CA HIS A 11 2.58 -10.00 -2.84
C HIS A 11 2.02 -11.10 -3.75
N ARG A 12 0.70 -11.15 -3.98
CA ARG A 12 0.06 -12.22 -4.80
C ARG A 12 0.42 -13.64 -4.33
N CYS A 13 0.50 -13.85 -3.02
CA CYS A 13 0.89 -15.13 -2.43
C CYS A 13 -0.14 -16.25 -2.65
N TYR A 14 -1.40 -15.90 -2.91
CA TYR A 14 -2.49 -16.85 -3.13
C TYR A 14 -3.62 -16.21 -3.95
N ASN A 15 -4.51 -17.05 -4.47
CA ASN A 15 -5.73 -16.61 -5.14
C ASN A 15 -6.92 -16.76 -4.19
N ALA A 16 -7.84 -15.79 -4.20
CA ALA A 16 -9.04 -15.80 -3.37
C ALA A 16 -10.29 -15.80 -4.25
N GLY A 17 -11.31 -16.55 -3.85
CA GLY A 17 -12.65 -16.45 -4.46
C GLY A 17 -13.27 -15.07 -4.23
N ILE A 18 -14.25 -14.71 -5.05
CA ILE A 18 -14.85 -13.36 -5.06
C ILE A 18 -15.39 -12.93 -3.69
N PHE A 19 -16.05 -13.84 -2.96
CA PHE A 19 -16.59 -13.59 -1.62
C PHE A 19 -15.48 -13.19 -0.63
N LEU A 20 -14.41 -13.98 -0.56
CA LEU A 20 -13.27 -13.70 0.31
C LEU A 20 -12.57 -12.39 -0.06
N GLN A 21 -12.48 -12.07 -1.36
CA GLN A 21 -11.92 -10.79 -1.80
C GLN A 21 -12.73 -9.59 -1.26
N TYR A 22 -14.06 -9.64 -1.30
CA TYR A 22 -14.90 -8.56 -0.74
C TYR A 22 -14.77 -8.46 0.78
N VAL A 23 -14.78 -9.59 1.50
CA VAL A 23 -14.58 -9.61 2.96
C VAL A 23 -13.24 -8.97 3.32
N LEU A 24 -12.16 -9.35 2.63
CA LEU A 24 -10.82 -8.80 2.86
C LEU A 24 -10.71 -7.32 2.45
N ALA A 25 -11.45 -6.90 1.42
CA ALA A 25 -11.48 -5.51 0.97
C ALA A 25 -12.17 -4.60 2.00
N LEU A 26 -13.31 -5.03 2.55
CA LEU A 26 -14.04 -4.30 3.59
C LEU A 26 -13.26 -4.28 4.91
N ALA A 27 -12.75 -5.44 5.36
CA ALA A 27 -11.93 -5.52 6.56
C ALA A 27 -10.63 -4.69 6.43
N GLY A 28 -10.06 -4.63 5.22
CA GLY A 28 -8.92 -3.77 4.92
C GLY A 28 -9.27 -2.28 4.94
N ALA A 29 -10.42 -1.89 4.37
CA ALA A 29 -10.91 -0.52 4.41
C ALA A 29 -11.14 -0.03 5.85
N GLY A 30 -11.70 -0.88 6.72
CA GLY A 30 -11.91 -0.58 8.14
C GLY A 30 -10.62 -0.32 8.95
N ALA A 31 -9.45 -0.69 8.43
CA ALA A 31 -8.17 -0.41 9.08
C ALA A 31 -7.63 1.00 8.81
N ALA A 32 -8.31 1.81 7.97
CA ALA A 32 -7.98 3.20 7.69
C ALA A 32 -6.53 3.46 7.19
N GLN A 33 -5.91 2.50 6.49
CA GLN A 33 -4.56 2.63 5.92
C GLN A 33 -4.54 3.05 4.44
N GLY A 34 -5.63 3.64 3.96
CA GLY A 34 -5.86 3.96 2.55
C GLY A 34 -6.40 2.78 1.73
N SER A 35 -6.61 3.03 0.44
CA SER A 35 -7.14 2.02 -0.49
C SER A 35 -6.17 0.85 -0.73
N ILE A 36 -6.69 -0.30 -1.18
CA ILE A 36 -5.89 -1.47 -1.58
C ILE A 36 -4.83 -1.06 -2.59
N LYS A 37 -5.22 -0.27 -3.60
CA LYS A 37 -4.33 0.17 -4.67
C LYS A 37 -3.20 1.06 -4.15
N TRP A 38 -3.52 2.02 -3.28
CA TRP A 38 -2.54 2.94 -2.70
C TRP A 38 -1.53 2.20 -1.83
N TRP A 39 -2.03 1.41 -0.88
CA TRP A 39 -1.23 0.67 0.07
C TRP A 39 -0.33 -0.35 -0.64
N SER A 40 -0.89 -1.15 -1.55
CA SER A 40 -0.14 -2.19 -2.26
C SER A 40 0.93 -1.60 -3.18
N ARG A 41 0.69 -0.44 -3.81
CA ARG A 41 1.70 0.27 -4.59
C ARG A 41 2.88 0.70 -3.70
N GLY A 42 2.58 1.34 -2.56
CA GLY A 42 3.59 1.79 -1.61
C GLY A 42 4.42 0.63 -1.07
N HIS A 43 3.74 -0.45 -0.68
CA HIS A 43 4.38 -1.68 -0.19
C HIS A 43 5.28 -2.34 -1.23
N ARG A 44 4.84 -2.42 -2.50
CA ARG A 44 5.69 -2.93 -3.60
C ARG A 44 6.91 -2.05 -3.85
N ALA A 45 6.75 -0.72 -3.78
CA ALA A 45 7.87 0.20 -3.91
C ALA A 45 8.85 0.05 -2.74
N HIS A 46 8.34 -0.09 -1.52
CA HIS A 46 9.16 -0.36 -0.32
C HIS A 46 10.04 -1.57 -0.52
N HIS A 47 9.47 -2.75 -0.79
CA HIS A 47 10.26 -3.97 -1.00
C HIS A 47 11.28 -3.87 -2.15
N ARG A 48 10.92 -3.15 -3.23
CA ARG A 48 11.80 -3.00 -4.39
C ARG A 48 12.98 -2.07 -4.14
N TYR A 49 12.77 -1.03 -3.33
CA TYR A 49 13.72 0.06 -3.15
C TYR A 49 14.20 0.19 -1.70
N THR A 50 13.98 -0.82 -0.88
CA THR A 50 14.35 -0.89 0.55
C THR A 50 15.68 -0.21 0.83
N ASP A 51 15.73 0.64 1.85
CA ASP A 51 16.92 1.38 2.30
C ASP A 51 17.51 2.37 1.28
N THR A 52 16.75 2.73 0.24
CA THR A 52 17.13 3.78 -0.71
C THR A 52 16.22 5.01 -0.61
N LYS A 53 16.61 6.12 -1.23
CA LYS A 53 15.78 7.34 -1.34
C LYS A 53 14.45 7.13 -2.09
N LEU A 54 14.29 6.01 -2.79
CA LEU A 54 13.08 5.64 -3.53
C LEU A 54 12.12 4.77 -2.72
N ASP A 55 12.58 4.22 -1.59
CA ASP A 55 11.72 3.58 -0.61
C ASP A 55 10.84 4.67 0.01
N PRO A 56 9.49 4.55 -0.06
CA PRO A 56 8.66 5.39 0.78
C PRO A 56 9.12 5.29 2.22
N TYR A 57 9.17 4.11 2.86
CA TYR A 57 9.30 3.90 4.32
C TYR A 57 10.74 3.79 4.81
N ASN A 58 11.68 4.47 4.16
CA ASN A 58 13.11 4.28 4.39
C ASN A 58 13.47 4.45 5.88
N ALA A 59 13.90 3.36 6.53
CA ALA A 59 14.27 3.34 7.94
C ALA A 59 15.53 4.18 8.22
N ALA A 60 16.41 4.33 7.23
CA ALA A 60 17.61 5.17 7.35
C ALA A 60 17.29 6.67 7.50
N GLU A 61 16.07 7.11 7.15
CA GLU A 61 15.61 8.49 7.39
C GLU A 61 15.11 8.71 8.84
N GLY A 62 15.14 7.67 9.68
CA GLY A 62 14.88 7.74 11.11
C GLY A 62 13.57 7.09 11.55
N PHE A 63 13.47 6.82 12.85
CA PHE A 63 12.33 6.14 13.48
C PHE A 63 10.99 6.83 13.18
N TRP A 64 10.93 8.15 13.36
CA TRP A 64 9.70 8.93 13.15
C TRP A 64 9.25 8.96 11.69
N HIS A 65 10.20 8.95 10.75
CA HIS A 65 9.91 8.88 9.31
C HIS A 65 9.29 7.53 8.95
N SER A 66 9.92 6.42 9.37
CA SER A 66 9.47 5.06 9.07
C SER A 66 8.17 4.64 9.77
N HIS A 67 7.87 5.19 10.95
CA HIS A 67 6.73 4.75 11.77
C HIS A 67 5.50 5.66 11.68
N ILE A 68 5.69 6.99 11.60
CA ILE A 68 4.60 7.97 11.69
C ILE A 68 4.59 8.92 10.48
N GLY A 69 5.70 9.04 9.75
CA GLY A 69 5.89 10.05 8.70
C GLY A 69 6.18 11.45 9.27
N ALA A 70 6.56 11.56 10.54
CA ALA A 70 6.47 12.81 11.29
C ALA A 70 7.73 13.70 11.19
N PHE A 71 7.68 14.76 10.36
CA PHE A 71 7.77 16.18 10.77
C PHE A 71 7.69 17.14 9.54
N HIS A 72 6.58 17.04 8.85
CA HIS A 72 5.96 18.09 8.03
C HIS A 72 4.45 17.73 8.06
N PRO A 73 3.47 18.53 7.59
CA PRO A 73 2.04 18.20 7.75
C PRO A 73 1.57 17.00 6.87
N PHE A 74 2.36 15.92 6.79
CA PHE A 74 2.33 14.83 5.83
C PHE A 74 2.37 13.48 6.54
N CYS A 75 1.25 13.07 7.13
CA CYS A 75 0.99 11.64 7.32
C CYS A 75 0.88 11.00 5.92
N TRP A 76 1.67 9.97 5.62
CA TRP A 76 1.63 9.33 4.30
C TRP A 76 0.33 8.57 4.04
N LEU A 77 -0.47 8.39 5.09
CA LEU A 77 -1.83 7.88 5.03
C LEU A 77 -2.85 8.93 4.57
N LEU A 78 -2.54 10.22 4.71
CA LEU A 78 -3.50 11.32 4.48
C LEU A 78 -3.18 12.15 3.23
N ILE A 79 -1.91 12.30 2.84
CA ILE A 79 -1.51 13.16 1.72
C ILE A 79 -0.51 12.43 0.83
N LYS A 80 -0.66 12.55 -0.49
CA LYS A 80 0.31 12.01 -1.47
C LYS A 80 1.70 12.57 -1.14
N PRO A 81 2.72 11.72 -0.96
CA PRO A 81 4.06 12.20 -0.64
C PRO A 81 4.56 13.12 -1.75
N ARG A 82 5.17 14.25 -1.36
CA ARG A 82 5.81 15.18 -2.29
C ARG A 82 7.02 14.56 -3.01
N ARG A 83 7.62 13.51 -2.43
CA ARG A 83 8.72 12.76 -3.04
C ARG A 83 8.19 11.71 -4.03
N ARG A 84 8.85 11.62 -5.18
CA ARG A 84 8.55 10.62 -6.20
C ARG A 84 8.99 9.24 -5.70
N GLN A 85 8.01 8.46 -5.23
CA GLN A 85 8.22 7.05 -4.88
C GLN A 85 8.77 6.28 -6.08
N GLY A 86 9.60 5.27 -5.81
CA GLY A 86 10.09 4.37 -6.86
C GLY A 86 8.93 3.73 -7.64
N PRO A 87 9.08 3.56 -8.97
CA PRO A 87 8.03 2.94 -9.77
C PRO A 87 7.82 1.49 -9.37
N ALA A 88 6.56 1.12 -9.14
CA ALA A 88 6.10 -0.24 -8.90
C ALA A 88 5.03 -0.59 -9.94
N ASP A 89 5.11 -1.80 -10.50
CA ASP A 89 4.05 -2.32 -11.36
C ASP A 89 2.77 -2.53 -10.53
N ILE A 90 1.66 -1.99 -11.05
CA ILE A 90 0.32 -2.04 -10.45
C ILE A 90 -0.75 -2.36 -11.50
N THR A 91 -0.33 -2.89 -12.66
CA THR A 91 -1.23 -3.19 -13.77
C THR A 91 -2.30 -4.20 -13.38
N ASP A 92 -1.94 -5.21 -12.59
CA ASP A 92 -2.83 -6.21 -12.00
C ASP A 92 -3.88 -5.57 -11.06
N LEU A 93 -3.45 -4.66 -10.18
CA LEU A 93 -4.34 -3.93 -9.28
C LEU A 93 -5.31 -3.03 -10.04
N THR A 94 -4.86 -2.45 -11.15
CA THR A 94 -5.67 -1.57 -12.00
C THR A 94 -6.67 -2.36 -12.84
N LYS A 95 -6.38 -3.61 -13.19
CA LYS A 95 -7.31 -4.50 -13.91
C LYS A 95 -8.38 -5.09 -12.99
N SER A 96 -8.09 -5.30 -11.71
CA SER A 96 -9.05 -5.89 -10.76
C SER A 96 -10.28 -5.00 -10.53
N ALA A 97 -11.48 -5.55 -10.76
CA ALA A 97 -12.74 -4.85 -10.56
C ALA A 97 -12.97 -4.48 -9.07
N ILE A 98 -12.67 -5.39 -8.14
CA ILE A 98 -12.82 -5.15 -6.70
C ILE A 98 -11.86 -4.04 -6.24
N VAL A 99 -10.60 -4.10 -6.69
CA VAL A 99 -9.61 -3.08 -6.31
C VAL A 99 -10.00 -1.71 -6.86
N ARG A 100 -10.50 -1.65 -8.11
CA ARG A 100 -11.04 -0.40 -8.68
C ARG A 100 -12.27 0.09 -7.94
N TRP A 101 -13.20 -0.79 -7.58
CA TRP A 101 -14.39 -0.44 -6.81
C TRP A 101 -14.04 0.15 -5.45
N GLN A 102 -13.11 -0.48 -4.73
CA GLN A 102 -12.68 -0.05 -3.41
C GLN A 102 -11.83 1.23 -3.41
N HIS A 103 -11.17 1.53 -4.53
CA HIS A 103 -10.32 2.71 -4.69
C HIS A 103 -11.09 3.97 -5.14
N LYS A 104 -12.32 3.81 -5.64
CA LYS A 104 -13.20 4.95 -5.96
C LYS A 104 -13.62 5.66 -4.68
#